data_AF-V5GPV1-F1
#
_entry.id   AF-V5GPV1-F1
#
_cell.length_a   1.000
_cell.length_b   1.000
_cell.length_c   1.000
_cell.angle_alpha   90.00
_cell.angle_beta   90.00
_cell.angle_gamma   90.00
#
_symmetry.space_group_name_H-M   'P 1'
#
loop_
_entity.id
_entity.type
_entity.pdbx_description
1 polymer ?
#
loop_
_entity_poly.entity_id
_entity_poly.type
_entity_poly.pdbx_seq_one_letter_code
_entity_poly.pdbx_strand_id
1 'polypeptide(L)'
;NTIYLNDKKVHRSPPTTPYTPVGELSLHLTEDEETRLQQFLDQELPSFSDIRGATKLIQHQIRLSQAEPIKQRYRPQNPRMQAIINQEVDDMLEQGIIEPSSSPWSSPVVIVRKKDGSPRFCIDFRKVNEVTQKDAYPLPYINAILDKLRRARYISSIDLKQGYWQISLSPESKPVTAFTVPGRGLFQFKVMPFGLHSAPATFQRLLDRIISPELEPHAFAYLDDIIVLGETFDDHLQNLKEVFRRLRLANLQLNPDKCQLCRKSLKYLGHLVTAEGIRTDPEKVEAIQKFPTPKN
;
A
#
# COMPACT_ATOMS: atom_id res chain seq x y z
N ASN A 1 -16.04 48.61 24.08
CA ASN A 1 -16.60 47.97 25.29
C ASN A 1 -16.90 46.52 24.96
N THR A 2 -15.89 45.69 24.72
CA THR A 2 -14.94 45.18 25.72
C THR A 2 -15.64 44.30 26.74
N ILE A 3 -15.66 42.99 26.47
CA ILE A 3 -15.55 41.98 27.52
C ILE A 3 -14.56 40.93 27.00
N TYR A 4 -13.42 40.89 27.68
CA TYR A 4 -12.31 39.98 27.48
C TYR A 4 -12.52 38.67 28.26
N LEU A 5 -11.86 37.62 27.75
CA LEU A 5 -11.23 36.52 28.49
C LEU A 5 -12.13 35.51 29.21
N ASN A 6 -12.22 34.32 28.60
CA ASN A 6 -11.75 33.13 29.31
C ASN A 6 -11.09 32.15 28.34
N ASP A 7 -9.79 32.37 28.15
CA ASP A 7 -8.84 31.40 27.62
C ASP A 7 -8.75 30.21 28.57
N LYS A 8 -9.29 29.06 28.14
CA LYS A 8 -8.76 27.75 28.52
C LYS A 8 -8.67 26.88 27.27
N LYS A 9 -7.63 27.14 26.46
CA LYS A 9 -7.01 26.12 25.62
C LYS A 9 -6.50 25.02 26.54
N VAL A 10 -7.31 23.98 26.73
CA VAL A 10 -6.81 22.72 27.30
C VAL A 10 -6.01 22.05 26.19
N HIS A 11 -4.72 22.33 26.14
CA HIS A 11 -3.74 21.47 25.48
C HIS A 11 -3.81 20.11 26.19
N ARG A 12 -4.63 19.19 25.66
CA ARG A 12 -4.44 17.77 25.93
C ARG A 12 -3.27 17.32 25.07
N SER A 13 -2.08 17.34 25.66
CA SER A 13 -0.97 16.51 25.20
C SER A 13 -1.49 15.08 24.99
N PRO A 14 -1.23 14.45 23.83
CA PRO A 14 -1.59 13.05 23.65
C PRO A 14 -0.86 12.23 24.72
N PRO A 15 -1.53 11.26 25.37
CA PRO A 15 -0.85 10.39 26.31
C PRO A 15 0.26 9.64 25.56
N THR A 16 1.50 9.85 25.96
CA THR A 16 2.64 8.97 25.65
C THR A 16 2.38 7.62 26.32
N THR A 17 1.65 6.76 25.61
CA THR A 17 1.58 5.34 25.90
C THR A 17 2.82 4.66 25.32
N PRO A 18 3.58 3.89 26.12
CA PRO A 18 4.65 3.07 25.59
C PRO A 18 4.10 2.08 24.57
N TYR A 19 4.87 1.92 23.49
CA TYR A 19 4.67 1.04 22.36
C TYR A 19 4.18 -0.36 22.78
N THR A 20 3.10 -0.85 22.17
CA THR A 20 2.78 -2.28 22.19
C THR A 20 1.89 -2.65 20.99
N PRO A 21 2.44 -3.27 19.94
CA PRO A 21 1.65 -4.07 19.02
C PRO A 21 1.88 -5.55 19.36
N VAL A 22 1.07 -6.09 20.27
CA VAL A 22 0.95 -7.56 20.43
C VAL A 22 -0.32 -8.01 19.73
N GLY A 23 -0.24 -8.07 18.40
CA GLY A 23 -1.09 -8.93 17.59
C GLY A 23 -0.31 -10.21 17.33
N GLU A 24 -0.75 -11.34 17.89
CA GLU A 24 -0.21 -12.69 17.63
C GLU A 24 1.34 -12.75 17.57
N LEU A 25 1.96 -12.46 18.71
CA LEU A 25 3.28 -13.02 19.01
C LEU A 25 3.14 -14.52 19.26
N SER A 26 4.18 -15.26 18.91
CA SER A 26 4.43 -16.65 19.32
C SER A 26 3.58 -17.76 18.68
N LEU A 27 3.82 -17.98 17.39
CA LEU A 27 4.12 -19.35 16.98
C LEU A 27 5.45 -19.29 16.22
N HIS A 28 6.54 -19.59 16.94
CA HIS A 28 7.83 -20.08 16.42
C HIS A 28 9.06 -19.14 16.28
N LEU A 29 9.31 -18.14 17.14
CA LEU A 29 10.68 -17.63 17.37
C LEU A 29 11.13 -17.99 18.79
N THR A 30 12.44 -18.13 19.02
CA THR A 30 12.99 -18.26 20.38
C THR A 30 13.03 -16.89 21.07
N GLU A 31 13.10 -16.85 22.41
CA GLU A 31 13.21 -15.58 23.15
C GLU A 31 14.44 -14.75 22.72
N ASP A 32 15.54 -15.42 22.37
CA ASP A 32 16.73 -14.79 21.80
C ASP A 32 16.44 -14.17 20.42
N GLU A 33 15.81 -14.91 19.51
CA GLU A 33 15.44 -14.42 18.19
C GLU A 33 14.48 -13.22 18.27
N GLU A 34 13.49 -13.27 19.16
CA GLU A 34 12.55 -12.16 19.38
C GLU A 34 13.28 -10.91 19.89
N THR A 35 14.17 -11.06 20.86
CA THR A 35 14.96 -9.95 21.41
C THR A 35 15.83 -9.31 20.34
N ARG A 36 16.52 -10.13 19.54
CA ARG A 36 17.39 -9.67 18.46
C ARG A 36 16.62 -9.01 17.32
N LEU A 37 15.43 -9.53 16.99
CA LEU A 37 14.54 -8.88 16.03
C LEU A 37 14.09 -7.52 16.54
N GLN A 38 13.68 -7.40 17.81
CA GLN A 38 13.26 -6.12 18.37
C GLN A 38 14.39 -5.09 18.31
N GLN A 39 15.61 -5.47 18.70
CA GLN A 39 16.80 -4.60 18.60
C GLN A 39 17.05 -4.15 17.16
N PHE A 40 16.93 -5.07 16.18
CA PHE A 40 17.05 -4.74 14.77
C PHE A 40 16.00 -3.72 14.32
N LEU A 41 14.75 -3.88 14.73
CA LEU A 41 13.66 -2.96 14.37
C LEU A 41 13.84 -1.59 15.02
N ASP A 42 14.23 -1.55 16.29
CA ASP A 42 14.49 -0.30 17.00
C ASP A 42 15.62 0.49 16.34
N GLN A 43 16.60 -0.19 15.73
CA GLN A 43 17.67 0.44 14.98
C GLN A 43 17.23 0.92 13.60
N GLU A 44 16.49 0.10 12.85
CA GLU A 44 16.25 0.34 11.42
C GLU A 44 14.97 1.15 11.13
N LEU A 45 13.90 0.98 11.92
CA LEU A 45 12.61 1.65 11.69
C LEU A 45 12.64 3.18 11.83
N PRO A 46 13.38 3.78 12.79
CA PRO A 46 13.45 5.24 12.90
C PRO A 46 13.93 5.90 11.60
N SER A 47 14.83 5.26 10.86
CA SER A 47 15.35 5.78 9.59
C SER A 47 14.30 5.90 8.48
N PHE A 48 13.18 5.16 8.58
CA PHE A 48 12.05 5.32 7.65
C PHE A 48 11.13 6.48 8.03
N SER A 49 11.16 6.90 9.29
CA SER A 49 10.33 8.00 9.79
C SER A 49 10.79 9.37 9.29
N ASP A 50 12.00 9.48 8.75
CA ASP A 50 12.56 10.70 8.13
C ASP A 50 12.30 10.82 6.62
N ILE A 51 11.87 9.73 5.97
CA ILE A 51 11.59 9.72 4.53
C ILE A 51 10.41 10.63 4.24
N ARG A 52 10.54 11.54 3.27
CA ARG A 52 9.49 12.48 2.88
C ARG A 52 9.36 12.53 1.36
N GLY A 53 8.13 12.67 0.89
CA GLY A 53 7.82 12.81 -0.52
C GLY A 53 7.89 11.48 -1.30
N ALA A 54 7.77 11.59 -2.63
CA ALA A 54 7.74 10.46 -3.54
C ALA A 54 9.15 10.00 -3.95
N THR A 55 9.25 8.78 -4.46
CA THR A 55 10.46 8.26 -5.10
C THR A 55 10.83 9.07 -6.33
N LYS A 56 12.14 9.19 -6.60
CA LYS A 56 12.68 9.80 -7.82
C LYS A 56 13.03 8.76 -8.89
N LEU A 57 12.93 7.47 -8.57
CA LEU A 57 13.34 6.40 -9.47
C LEU A 57 12.41 6.22 -10.67
N ILE A 58 11.12 6.56 -10.51
CA ILE A 58 10.12 6.44 -11.56
C ILE A 58 8.99 7.44 -11.34
N GLN A 59 8.31 7.79 -12.43
CA GLN A 59 7.04 8.50 -12.40
C GLN A 59 5.97 7.65 -13.09
N HIS A 60 4.73 7.77 -12.62
CA HIS A 60 3.61 7.16 -13.30
C HIS A 60 3.12 8.06 -14.43
N GLN A 61 3.03 7.49 -15.63
CA GLN A 61 2.51 8.15 -16.82
C GLN A 61 1.26 7.42 -17.30
N ILE A 62 0.18 8.17 -17.47
CA ILE A 62 -1.08 7.69 -18.05
C ILE A 62 -1.01 7.96 -19.56
N ARG A 63 -0.83 6.90 -20.34
CA ARG A 63 -0.81 6.98 -21.80
C ARG A 63 -2.22 6.77 -22.33
N LEU A 64 -2.80 7.80 -22.90
CA LEU A 64 -4.14 7.74 -23.46
C LEU A 64 -4.11 7.14 -24.87
N SER A 65 -5.11 6.31 -25.18
CA SER A 65 -5.41 5.85 -26.54
C SER A 65 -6.25 6.87 -27.31
N GLN A 66 -7.02 7.69 -26.59
CA GLN A 66 -7.82 8.79 -27.10
C GLN A 66 -7.60 10.02 -26.23
N ALA A 67 -7.36 11.18 -26.86
CA ALA A 67 -7.02 12.41 -26.14
C ALA A 67 -8.25 13.17 -25.61
N GLU A 68 -9.46 12.77 -25.97
CA GLU A 68 -10.69 13.48 -25.61
C GLU A 68 -10.99 13.37 -24.10
N PRO A 69 -11.16 14.51 -23.40
CA PRO A 69 -11.45 14.51 -21.98
C PRO A 69 -12.82 13.92 -21.65
N ILE A 70 -12.84 13.05 -20.62
CA ILE A 70 -14.08 12.48 -20.11
C ILE A 70 -14.54 13.26 -18.89
N LYS A 71 -15.70 13.91 -18.99
CA LYS A 71 -16.38 14.56 -17.87
C LYS A 71 -17.54 13.69 -17.36
N GLN A 72 -17.36 13.10 -16.20
CA GLN A 72 -18.42 12.33 -15.53
C GLN A 72 -19.20 13.22 -14.56
N ARG A 73 -20.50 12.98 -14.42
CA ARG A 73 -21.29 13.64 -13.38
C ARG A 73 -20.90 13.09 -12.01
N TYR A 74 -20.77 13.97 -11.02
CA TYR A 74 -20.58 13.54 -9.64
C TYR A 74 -21.84 12.80 -9.15
N ARG A 75 -21.65 11.92 -8.17
CA ARG A 75 -22.75 11.19 -7.53
C ARG A 75 -23.16 11.92 -6.25
N PRO A 76 -24.42 12.34 -6.08
CA PRO A 76 -24.90 12.89 -4.82
C PRO A 76 -24.68 11.91 -3.67
N GLN A 77 -24.21 12.41 -2.53
CA GLN A 77 -23.95 11.61 -1.34
C GLN A 77 -24.82 12.11 -0.19
N ASN A 78 -25.18 11.20 0.71
CA ASN A 78 -25.84 11.60 1.95
C ASN A 78 -24.87 12.43 2.83
N PRO A 79 -25.38 13.25 3.77
CA PRO A 79 -24.55 14.16 4.55
C PRO A 79 -23.39 13.48 5.29
N ARG A 80 -23.60 12.26 5.81
CA ARG A 80 -22.56 11.50 6.53
C ARG A 80 -21.42 11.08 5.60
N MET A 81 -21.74 10.58 4.41
CA MET A 81 -20.74 10.21 3.40
C MET A 81 -20.01 11.45 2.86
N GLN A 82 -20.74 12.56 2.68
CA GLN A 82 -20.12 13.82 2.25
C GLN A 82 -19.11 14.35 3.26
N ALA A 83 -19.39 14.23 4.56
CA ALA A 83 -18.43 14.60 5.61
C ALA A 83 -17.13 13.77 5.53
N ILE A 84 -17.24 12.46 5.31
CA ILE A 84 -16.08 11.57 5.13
C ILE A 84 -15.28 11.97 3.88
N ILE A 85 -15.95 12.26 2.76
CA ILE A 85 -15.30 12.73 1.54
C ILE A 85 -14.54 14.03 1.79
N ASN A 86 -15.16 14.98 2.48
CA ASN A 86 -14.54 16.27 2.76
C ASN A 86 -13.30 16.09 3.64
N GLN A 87 -13.39 15.29 4.70
CA GLN A 87 -12.26 15.00 5.58
C GLN A 87 -11.10 14.37 4.82
N GLU A 88 -11.36 13.33 4.01
CA GLU A 88 -10.28 12.68 3.24
C GLU A 88 -9.63 13.65 2.24
N VAL A 89 -10.42 14.53 1.63
CA VAL A 89 -9.91 15.58 0.73
C VAL A 89 -9.02 16.57 1.49
N ASP A 90 -9.42 16.98 2.69
CA ASP A 90 -8.61 17.88 3.53
C ASP A 90 -7.30 17.21 3.94
N ASP A 91 -7.35 15.95 4.38
CA ASP A 91 -6.16 15.18 4.75
C ASP A 91 -5.20 15.00 3.55
N MET A 92 -5.74 14.72 2.36
CA MET A 92 -4.95 14.60 1.13
C MET A 92 -4.35 15.93 0.68
N LEU A 93 -5.04 17.06 0.90
CA LEU A 93 -4.53 18.40 0.60
C LEU A 93 -3.38 18.75 1.56
N GLU A 94 -3.55 18.50 2.86
CA GLU A 94 -2.53 18.76 3.88
C GLU A 94 -1.27 17.92 3.63
N GLN A 95 -1.44 16.66 3.26
CA GLN A 95 -0.33 15.76 2.89
C GLN A 95 0.27 16.07 1.50
N GLY A 96 -0.34 16.98 0.73
CA GLY A 96 0.13 17.35 -0.60
C GLY A 96 -0.01 16.25 -1.66
N ILE A 97 -0.91 15.30 -1.45
CA ILE A 97 -1.25 14.18 -2.35
C ILE A 97 -2.07 14.69 -3.55
N ILE A 98 -2.96 15.65 -3.30
CA ILE A 98 -3.82 16.28 -4.31
C ILE A 98 -3.63 17.79 -4.35
N GLU A 99 -4.12 18.42 -5.42
CA GLU A 99 -4.16 19.87 -5.59
C GLU A 99 -5.46 20.30 -6.31
N PRO A 100 -5.92 21.55 -6.15
CA PRO A 100 -7.03 22.08 -6.94
C PRO A 100 -6.74 21.95 -8.44
N SER A 101 -7.76 21.68 -9.24
CA SER A 101 -7.63 21.43 -10.67
C SER A 101 -8.59 22.28 -11.50
N SER A 102 -8.15 22.66 -12.68
CA SER A 102 -8.97 23.22 -13.78
C SER A 102 -9.08 22.26 -14.97
N SER A 103 -8.80 20.97 -14.74
CA SER A 103 -8.76 19.94 -15.79
C SER A 103 -10.10 19.82 -16.53
N PRO A 104 -10.05 19.54 -17.85
CA PRO A 104 -11.25 19.17 -18.61
C PRO A 104 -11.76 17.76 -18.28
N TRP A 105 -10.96 16.94 -17.57
CA TRP A 105 -11.35 15.61 -17.09
C TRP A 105 -12.09 15.69 -15.76
N SER A 106 -12.98 14.73 -15.52
CA SER A 106 -13.61 14.58 -14.21
C SER A 106 -14.09 13.15 -14.01
N SER A 107 -13.59 12.52 -12.95
CA SER A 107 -14.08 11.25 -12.41
C SER A 107 -14.86 11.47 -11.11
N PRO A 108 -15.93 10.71 -10.83
CA PRO A 108 -16.70 10.88 -9.62
C PRO A 108 -16.04 10.15 -8.43
N VAL A 109 -16.20 10.71 -7.23
CA VAL A 109 -15.88 10.01 -5.98
C VAL A 109 -16.93 8.94 -5.69
N VAL A 110 -16.48 7.78 -5.22
CA VAL A 110 -17.32 6.67 -4.74
C VAL A 110 -16.82 6.20 -3.38
N ILE A 111 -17.76 5.92 -2.46
CA ILE A 111 -17.45 5.32 -1.16
C ILE A 111 -17.75 3.82 -1.23
N VAL A 112 -16.73 3.01 -0.97
CA VAL A 112 -16.83 1.55 -0.90
C VAL A 112 -16.71 1.11 0.56
N ARG A 113 -17.37 0.04 0.97
CA ARG A 113 -17.19 -0.52 2.32
C ARG A 113 -16.00 -1.47 2.32
N LYS A 114 -15.08 -1.28 3.26
CA LYS A 114 -14.03 -2.28 3.57
C LYS A 114 -14.66 -3.52 4.22
N LYS A 115 -13.89 -4.60 4.34
CA LYS A 115 -14.32 -5.84 5.01
C LYS A 115 -14.76 -5.61 6.45
N ASP A 116 -14.11 -4.68 7.15
CA ASP A 116 -14.44 -4.26 8.52
C ASP A 116 -15.67 -3.32 8.59
N GLY A 117 -16.33 -3.03 7.46
CA GLY A 117 -17.48 -2.14 7.38
C GLY A 117 -17.15 -0.64 7.33
N SER A 118 -15.89 -0.25 7.52
CA SER A 118 -15.46 1.15 7.43
C SER A 118 -15.51 1.67 5.99
N PRO A 119 -15.79 2.98 5.78
CA PRO A 119 -15.82 3.57 4.45
C PRO A 119 -14.41 3.67 3.85
N ARG A 120 -14.33 3.52 2.52
CA ARG A 120 -13.12 3.72 1.72
C ARG A 120 -13.42 4.74 0.63
N PHE A 121 -12.68 5.84 0.66
CA PHE A 121 -12.67 6.82 -0.41
C PHE A 121 -12.02 6.23 -1.66
N CYS A 122 -12.72 6.28 -2.80
CA CYS A 122 -12.24 5.79 -4.08
C CYS A 122 -12.66 6.75 -5.20
N ILE A 123 -11.87 6.80 -6.26
CA ILE A 123 -12.24 7.51 -7.49
C ILE A 123 -12.63 6.48 -8.55
N ASP A 124 -13.75 6.71 -9.22
CA ASP A 124 -14.25 5.83 -10.28
C ASP A 124 -13.52 6.11 -11.61
N PHE A 125 -12.30 5.58 -11.72
CA PHE A 125 -11.45 5.68 -12.91
C PHE A 125 -11.83 4.70 -14.03
N ARG A 126 -12.97 4.00 -13.97
CA ARG A 126 -13.32 2.99 -14.99
C ARG A 126 -13.30 3.55 -16.41
N LYS A 127 -13.91 4.72 -16.64
CA LYS A 127 -13.89 5.38 -17.95
C LYS A 127 -12.50 5.85 -18.37
N VAL A 128 -11.69 6.31 -17.41
CA VAL A 128 -10.27 6.66 -17.68
C VAL A 128 -9.49 5.42 -18.09
N ASN A 129 -9.70 4.29 -17.41
CA ASN A 129 -9.03 3.03 -17.70
C ASN A 129 -9.43 2.46 -19.08
N GLU A 130 -10.67 2.65 -19.53
CA GLU A 130 -11.13 2.24 -20.86
C GLU A 130 -10.37 2.94 -21.99
N VAL A 131 -9.98 4.20 -21.80
CA VAL A 131 -9.23 4.99 -22.78
C VAL A 131 -7.73 5.04 -22.52
N THR A 132 -7.23 4.33 -21.49
CA THR A 132 -5.80 4.25 -21.18
C THR A 132 -5.19 3.03 -21.88
N GLN A 133 -4.01 3.21 -22.48
CA GLN A 133 -3.24 2.12 -23.07
C GLN A 133 -2.86 1.12 -21.98
N LYS A 134 -3.14 -0.17 -22.24
CA LYS A 134 -2.81 -1.24 -21.29
C LYS A 134 -1.31 -1.41 -21.19
N ASP A 135 -0.85 -1.58 -19.97
CA ASP A 135 0.55 -1.81 -19.69
C ASP A 135 0.85 -3.32 -19.69
N ALA A 136 1.74 -3.76 -20.57
CA ALA A 136 2.08 -5.17 -20.75
C ALA A 136 3.26 -5.62 -19.87
N TYR A 137 3.65 -4.82 -18.85
CA TYR A 137 4.73 -5.21 -17.96
C TYR A 137 4.43 -6.57 -17.29
N PRO A 138 5.36 -7.54 -17.39
CA PRO A 138 5.09 -8.88 -16.90
C PRO A 138 4.99 -8.86 -15.37
N LEU A 139 3.95 -9.48 -14.84
CA LEU A 139 3.93 -9.83 -13.43
C LEU A 139 4.67 -11.16 -13.25
N PRO A 140 5.45 -11.32 -12.17
CA PRO A 140 6.12 -12.59 -11.90
C PRO A 140 5.13 -13.75 -11.84
N TYR A 141 5.53 -14.91 -12.37
CA TYR A 141 4.68 -16.09 -12.36
C TYR A 141 4.54 -16.66 -10.95
N ILE A 142 3.30 -16.79 -10.47
CA ILE A 142 2.99 -17.21 -9.08
C ILE A 142 3.68 -18.52 -8.71
N ASN A 143 3.63 -19.54 -9.57
CA ASN A 143 4.25 -20.83 -9.23
C ASN A 143 5.78 -20.75 -9.11
N ALA A 144 6.43 -19.88 -9.89
CA ALA A 144 7.87 -19.65 -9.75
C ALA A 144 8.22 -18.95 -8.42
N ILE A 145 7.37 -18.03 -7.96
CA ILE A 145 7.48 -17.42 -6.64
C ILE A 145 7.32 -18.49 -5.54
N LEU A 146 6.28 -19.31 -5.66
CA LEU A 146 5.99 -20.39 -4.72
C LEU A 146 7.16 -21.38 -4.62
N ASP A 147 7.80 -21.75 -5.73
CA ASP A 147 8.95 -22.65 -5.71
C ASP A 147 10.16 -22.07 -4.95
N LYS A 148 10.39 -20.75 -5.04
CA LYS A 148 11.44 -20.06 -4.26
C LYS A 148 11.18 -20.13 -2.75
N LEU A 149 9.91 -20.12 -2.35
CA LEU A 149 9.51 -20.15 -0.94
C LEU A 149 9.76 -21.49 -0.24
N ARG A 150 9.85 -22.61 -0.98
CA ARG A 150 9.94 -23.96 -0.40
C ARG A 150 11.19 -24.22 0.44
N ARG A 151 12.24 -23.42 0.28
CA ARG A 151 13.52 -23.57 1.00
C ARG A 151 13.67 -22.60 2.17
N ALA A 152 12.76 -21.63 2.30
CA ALA A 152 12.88 -20.60 3.31
C ALA A 152 12.47 -21.12 4.69
N ARG A 153 13.29 -20.85 5.70
CA ARG A 153 12.96 -21.14 7.10
C ARG A 153 12.44 -19.90 7.83
N TYR A 154 12.88 -18.72 7.40
CA TYR A 154 12.41 -17.43 7.86
C TYR A 154 11.90 -16.64 6.66
N ILE A 155 10.68 -16.12 6.80
CA ILE A 155 9.95 -15.42 5.76
C ILE A 155 9.48 -14.09 6.34
N SER A 156 9.74 -13.01 5.61
CA SER A 156 9.20 -11.70 5.90
C SER A 156 8.40 -11.19 4.72
N SER A 157 7.23 -10.61 4.99
CA SER A 157 6.45 -9.82 4.04
C SER A 157 6.50 -8.37 4.46
N ILE A 158 7.04 -7.52 3.59
CA ILE A 158 7.16 -6.09 3.80
C ILE A 158 6.03 -5.38 3.05
N ASP A 159 5.20 -4.65 3.79
CA ASP A 159 4.13 -3.79 3.26
C ASP A 159 4.64 -2.35 3.15
N LEU A 160 4.42 -1.71 1.99
CA LEU A 160 4.76 -0.30 1.77
C LEU A 160 3.58 0.60 2.11
N LYS A 161 3.83 1.66 2.89
CA LYS A 161 2.78 2.58 3.35
C LYS A 161 2.17 3.34 2.19
N GLN A 162 0.94 3.00 1.82
CA GLN A 162 0.23 3.65 0.71
C GLN A 162 1.10 3.70 -0.55
N GLY A 163 1.71 2.56 -0.92
CA GLY A 163 2.80 2.48 -1.90
C GLY A 163 2.60 3.29 -3.17
N TYR A 164 1.38 3.35 -3.71
CA TYR A 164 1.10 4.12 -4.94
C TYR A 164 1.28 5.62 -4.76
N TRP A 165 0.92 6.18 -3.60
CA TRP A 165 1.11 7.58 -3.30
C TRP A 165 2.59 7.97 -3.13
N GLN A 166 3.48 7.00 -3.05
CA GLN A 166 4.92 7.23 -3.03
C GLN A 166 5.53 7.38 -4.44
N ILE A 167 4.73 7.26 -5.51
CA ILE A 167 5.16 7.48 -6.90
C ILE A 167 4.52 8.76 -7.43
N SER A 168 5.32 9.72 -7.91
CA SER A 168 4.78 10.94 -8.53
C SER A 168 4.12 10.67 -9.87
N LEU A 169 3.08 11.42 -10.20
CA LEU A 169 2.55 11.50 -11.57
C LEU A 169 3.43 12.41 -12.42
N SER A 170 3.60 12.07 -13.70
CA SER A 170 4.10 13.02 -14.69
C SER A 170 3.15 14.22 -14.79
N PRO A 171 3.64 15.46 -15.03
CA PRO A 171 2.80 16.66 -15.14
C PRO A 171 1.60 16.51 -16.09
N GLU A 172 1.79 15.81 -17.21
CA GLU A 172 0.78 15.60 -18.27
C GLU A 172 -0.33 14.63 -17.84
N SER A 173 -0.04 13.76 -16.87
CA SER A 173 -0.99 12.76 -16.38
C SER A 173 -1.86 13.28 -15.25
N LYS A 174 -1.42 14.32 -14.53
CA LYS A 174 -2.20 14.88 -13.41
C LYS A 174 -3.62 15.27 -13.81
N PRO A 175 -3.86 16.02 -14.93
CA PRO A 175 -5.21 16.42 -15.30
C PRO A 175 -6.15 15.24 -15.52
N VAL A 176 -5.65 14.10 -16.02
CA VAL A 176 -6.45 12.89 -16.29
C VAL A 176 -6.99 12.28 -14.99
N THR A 177 -6.27 12.47 -13.88
CA THR A 177 -6.69 11.99 -12.55
C THR A 177 -7.70 12.90 -11.85
N ALA A 178 -8.16 13.96 -12.51
CA ALA A 178 -9.05 14.92 -11.90
C ALA A 178 -10.39 14.29 -11.47
N PHE A 179 -10.84 14.68 -10.29
CA PHE A 179 -12.07 14.20 -9.68
C PHE A 179 -12.87 15.32 -9.06
N THR A 180 -14.19 15.19 -9.11
CA THR A 180 -15.13 16.21 -8.61
C THR A 180 -15.61 15.86 -7.21
N VAL A 181 -15.50 16.83 -6.31
CA VAL A 181 -16.02 16.78 -4.94
C VAL A 181 -17.29 17.64 -4.87
N PRO A 182 -18.46 17.07 -4.56
CA PRO A 182 -19.70 17.83 -4.47
C PRO A 182 -19.57 19.01 -3.50
N GLY A 183 -19.89 20.22 -3.94
CA GLY A 183 -19.81 21.43 -3.12
C GLY A 183 -18.41 22.01 -2.89
N ARG A 184 -17.33 21.36 -3.36
CA ARG A 184 -15.94 21.83 -3.19
C ARG A 184 -15.15 22.04 -4.49
N GLY A 185 -15.67 21.57 -5.62
CA GLY A 185 -15.06 21.78 -6.93
C GLY A 185 -14.25 20.59 -7.43
N LEU A 186 -13.17 20.85 -8.15
CA LEU A 186 -12.36 19.86 -8.86
C LEU A 186 -10.94 19.81 -8.27
N PHE A 187 -10.44 18.60 -8.07
CA PHE A 187 -9.09 18.32 -7.58
C PHE A 187 -8.42 17.30 -8.48
N GLN A 188 -7.10 17.24 -8.48
CA GLN A 188 -6.31 16.24 -9.20
C GLN A 188 -5.19 15.71 -8.32
N PHE A 189 -4.69 14.51 -8.63
CA PHE A 189 -3.59 13.93 -7.89
C PHE A 189 -2.24 14.45 -8.37
N LYS A 190 -1.29 14.56 -7.44
CA LYS A 190 0.14 14.81 -7.70
C LYS A 190 0.95 13.51 -7.70
N VAL A 191 0.43 12.48 -7.05
CA VAL A 191 1.02 11.14 -6.90
C VAL A 191 0.07 10.09 -7.49
N MET A 192 0.56 8.90 -7.79
CA MET A 192 -0.21 7.86 -8.48
C MET A 192 -1.40 7.40 -7.61
N PRO A 193 -2.66 7.64 -8.01
CA PRO A 193 -3.81 7.22 -7.22
C PRO A 193 -4.12 5.74 -7.41
N PHE A 194 -4.85 5.17 -6.44
CA PHE A 194 -5.45 3.86 -6.58
C PHE A 194 -6.57 3.86 -7.64
N GLY A 195 -6.80 2.70 -8.26
CA GLY A 195 -7.89 2.50 -9.22
C GLY A 195 -7.50 2.70 -10.69
N LEU A 196 -6.29 3.19 -10.98
CA LEU A 196 -5.74 3.20 -12.34
C LEU A 196 -5.29 1.80 -12.75
N HIS A 197 -5.63 1.39 -13.97
CA HIS A 197 -5.26 0.06 -14.48
C HIS A 197 -3.73 -0.13 -14.51
N SER A 198 -2.96 0.86 -14.99
CA SER A 198 -1.51 0.73 -15.21
C SER A 198 -0.67 0.98 -13.95
N ALA A 199 -1.30 1.32 -12.82
CA ALA A 199 -0.59 1.58 -11.56
C ALA A 199 0.22 0.37 -11.05
N PRO A 200 -0.35 -0.87 -10.99
CA PRO A 200 0.40 -2.06 -10.57
C PRO A 200 1.63 -2.34 -11.43
N ALA A 201 1.55 -2.14 -12.75
CA ALA A 201 2.67 -2.34 -13.67
C ALA A 201 3.81 -1.35 -13.42
N THR A 202 3.47 -0.09 -13.11
CA THR A 202 4.45 0.93 -12.73
C THR A 202 5.08 0.63 -11.38
N PHE A 203 4.28 0.15 -10.43
CA PHE A 203 4.76 -0.23 -9.11
C PHE A 203 5.70 -1.44 -9.18
N GLN A 204 5.35 -2.49 -9.94
CA GLN A 204 6.24 -3.63 -10.15
C GLN A 204 7.56 -3.20 -10.80
N ARG A 205 7.54 -2.31 -11.81
CA ARG A 205 8.77 -1.73 -12.39
C ARG A 205 9.64 -1.00 -11.38
N LEU A 206 9.04 -0.32 -10.41
CA LEU A 206 9.78 0.30 -9.32
C LEU A 206 10.44 -0.76 -8.45
N LEU A 207 9.67 -1.76 -8.02
CA LEU A 207 10.17 -2.81 -7.16
C LEU A 207 11.28 -3.64 -7.82
N ASP A 208 11.18 -3.95 -9.11
CA ASP A 208 12.23 -4.69 -9.84
C ASP A 208 13.53 -3.88 -9.97
N ARG A 209 13.47 -2.54 -9.91
CA ARG A 209 14.67 -1.69 -9.84
C ARG A 209 15.33 -1.68 -8.47
N ILE A 210 14.55 -1.91 -7.41
CA ILE A 210 15.01 -1.90 -6.02
C ILE A 210 15.49 -3.31 -5.63
N ILE A 211 14.64 -4.30 -5.89
CA ILE A 211 14.90 -5.72 -5.67
C ILE A 211 15.49 -6.31 -6.95
N SER A 212 16.78 -6.00 -7.18
CA SER A 212 17.50 -6.47 -8.35
C SER A 212 17.64 -8.01 -8.35
N PRO A 213 17.91 -8.64 -9.51
CA PRO A 213 18.14 -10.09 -9.61
C PRO A 213 19.24 -10.63 -8.67
N GLU A 214 20.16 -9.78 -8.22
CA GLU A 214 21.22 -10.14 -7.27
C GLU A 214 20.69 -10.52 -5.88
N LEU A 215 19.49 -10.05 -5.53
CA LEU A 215 18.83 -10.46 -4.29
C LEU A 215 18.10 -11.79 -4.45
N GLU A 216 18.00 -12.37 -5.65
CA GLU A 216 17.42 -13.69 -5.79
C GLU A 216 18.39 -14.78 -5.28
N PRO A 217 17.89 -15.83 -4.61
CA PRO A 217 16.48 -16.10 -4.29
C PRO A 217 15.99 -15.44 -2.99
N HIS A 218 16.84 -14.69 -2.29
CA HIS A 218 16.63 -14.17 -0.93
C HIS A 218 15.59 -13.05 -0.80
N ALA A 219 15.32 -12.27 -1.85
CA ALA A 219 14.21 -11.34 -1.86
C ALA A 219 13.62 -11.21 -3.25
N PHE A 220 12.31 -11.01 -3.31
CA PHE A 220 11.59 -10.75 -4.56
C PHE A 220 10.32 -9.94 -4.27
N ALA A 221 9.86 -9.24 -5.29
CA ALA A 221 8.66 -8.42 -5.22
C ALA A 221 7.53 -9.02 -6.06
N TYR A 222 6.31 -8.93 -5.57
CA TYR A 222 5.13 -9.23 -6.35
C TYR A 222 3.99 -8.30 -5.96
N LEU A 223 3.56 -7.50 -6.92
CA LEU A 223 2.57 -6.43 -6.71
C LEU A 223 2.98 -5.53 -5.54
N ASP A 224 2.17 -5.46 -4.49
CA ASP A 224 2.35 -4.51 -3.39
C ASP A 224 3.24 -5.08 -2.26
N ASP A 225 3.60 -6.38 -2.31
CA ASP A 225 4.36 -7.07 -1.27
C ASP A 225 5.81 -7.33 -1.71
N ILE A 226 6.76 -7.08 -0.80
CA ILE A 226 8.15 -7.52 -0.94
C ILE A 226 8.39 -8.66 0.03
N ILE A 227 8.77 -9.81 -0.51
CA ILE A 227 9.09 -11.00 0.28
C ILE A 227 10.59 -11.11 0.46
N VAL A 228 11.01 -11.37 1.70
CA VAL A 228 12.40 -11.63 2.07
C VAL A 228 12.48 -12.99 2.72
N LEU A 229 13.51 -13.76 2.37
CA LEU A 229 13.74 -15.14 2.79
C LEU A 229 15.10 -15.29 3.45
N GLY A 230 15.19 -16.25 4.38
CA GLY A 230 16.46 -16.67 4.98
C GLY A 230 16.42 -18.14 5.37
N GLU A 231 17.59 -18.79 5.28
CA GLU A 231 17.78 -20.18 5.73
C GLU A 231 18.09 -20.22 7.23
N THR A 232 18.84 -19.24 7.73
CA THR A 232 19.07 -19.00 9.15
C THR A 232 18.51 -17.64 9.58
N PHE A 233 18.33 -17.43 10.88
CA PHE A 233 17.87 -16.15 11.41
C PHE A 233 18.86 -15.02 11.10
N ASP A 234 20.17 -15.30 11.20
CA ASP A 234 21.22 -14.32 10.93
C ASP A 234 21.24 -13.89 9.46
N ASP A 235 21.16 -14.87 8.54
CA ASP A 235 21.06 -14.58 7.10
C ASP A 235 19.81 -13.76 6.80
N HIS A 236 18.69 -14.10 7.45
CA HIS A 236 17.43 -13.39 7.26
C HIS A 236 17.51 -11.93 7.70
N LEU A 237 18.14 -11.65 8.84
CA LEU A 237 18.36 -10.26 9.29
C LEU A 237 19.27 -9.49 8.34
N GLN A 238 20.33 -10.11 7.79
CA GLN A 238 21.18 -9.45 6.78
C GLN A 238 20.40 -9.14 5.50
N ASN A 239 19.58 -10.08 5.02
CA ASN A 239 18.74 -9.87 3.85
C ASN A 239 17.72 -8.75 4.08
N LEU A 240 17.05 -8.74 5.24
CA LEU A 240 16.16 -7.65 5.65
C LEU A 240 16.87 -6.30 5.69
N LYS A 241 18.07 -6.26 6.27
CA LYS A 241 18.88 -5.04 6.34
C LYS A 241 19.19 -4.47 4.97
N GLU A 242 19.57 -5.33 4.03
CA GLU A 242 19.85 -4.91 2.66
C GLU A 242 18.59 -4.42 1.94
N VAL A 243 17.47 -5.13 2.06
CA VAL A 243 16.18 -4.67 1.49
C VAL A 243 15.77 -3.33 2.10
N PHE A 244 15.86 -3.17 3.41
CA PHE A 244 15.54 -1.92 4.10
C PHE A 244 16.43 -0.78 3.63
N ARG A 245 17.74 -1.02 3.49
CA ARG A 245 18.69 -0.04 2.96
C ARG A 245 18.29 0.42 1.55
N ARG A 246 17.95 -0.51 0.65
CA ARG A 246 17.53 -0.18 -0.72
C ARG A 246 16.21 0.59 -0.77
N LEU A 247 15.24 0.22 0.07
CA LEU A 247 13.97 0.96 0.18
C LEU A 247 14.18 2.40 0.65
N ARG A 248 15.07 2.61 1.62
CA ARG A 248 15.44 3.97 2.06
C ARG A 248 16.10 4.78 0.96
N LEU A 249 17.04 4.19 0.22
CA LEU A 249 17.68 4.85 -0.92
C LEU A 249 16.68 5.19 -2.04
N ALA A 250 15.66 4.37 -2.22
CA ALA A 250 14.56 4.62 -3.14
C ALA A 250 13.54 5.65 -2.63
N ASN A 251 13.72 6.18 -1.42
CA ASN A 251 12.79 7.08 -0.74
C ASN A 251 11.40 6.44 -0.52
N LEU A 252 11.37 5.15 -0.14
CA LEU A 252 10.13 4.42 0.13
C LEU A 252 9.90 4.18 1.62
N GLN A 253 8.68 4.44 2.07
CA GLN A 253 8.19 4.23 3.42
C GLN A 253 7.53 2.86 3.57
N LEU A 254 7.88 2.19 4.68
CA LEU A 254 7.24 0.98 5.14
C LEU A 254 5.96 1.29 5.91
N ASN A 255 5.10 0.29 6.02
CA ASN A 255 3.99 0.25 6.95
C ASN A 255 4.26 -0.79 8.04
N PRO A 256 4.93 -0.40 9.15
CA PRO A 256 5.39 -1.35 10.16
C PRO A 256 4.26 -2.24 10.70
N ASP A 257 3.06 -1.69 10.87
CA ASP A 257 1.89 -2.39 11.42
C ASP A 257 1.36 -3.51 10.52
N LYS A 258 1.66 -3.47 9.22
CA LYS A 258 1.26 -4.50 8.26
C LYS A 258 2.40 -5.40 7.80
N CYS A 259 3.64 -5.03 8.10
CA CYS A 259 4.79 -5.90 7.85
C CYS A 259 4.68 -7.16 8.74
N GLN A 260 4.93 -8.32 8.16
CA GLN A 260 5.06 -9.58 8.88
C GLN A 260 6.52 -10.00 8.81
N LEU A 261 7.26 -9.88 9.91
CA LEU A 261 8.71 -10.07 9.89
C LEU A 261 9.14 -11.35 10.61
N CYS A 262 10.19 -11.99 10.08
CA CYS A 262 10.84 -13.21 10.59
C CYS A 262 9.87 -14.35 10.96
N ARG A 263 8.81 -14.55 10.17
CA ARG A 263 7.84 -15.61 10.43
C ARG A 263 8.33 -16.94 9.86
N LYS A 264 8.08 -18.05 10.57
CA LYS A 264 8.32 -19.41 10.03
C LYS A 264 7.21 -19.89 9.09
N SER A 265 6.07 -19.21 9.11
CA SER A 265 4.98 -19.41 8.17
C SER A 265 4.34 -18.09 7.75
N LEU A 266 3.86 -18.02 6.51
CA LEU A 266 3.23 -16.84 5.94
C LEU A 266 2.04 -17.24 5.08
N LYS A 267 0.87 -16.61 5.29
CA LYS A 267 -0.23 -16.67 4.33
C LYS A 267 0.10 -15.75 3.16
N TYR A 268 0.34 -16.31 1.98
CA TYR A 268 0.75 -15.57 0.80
C TYR A 268 0.04 -16.08 -0.45
N LEU A 269 -0.57 -15.18 -1.23
CA LEU A 269 -1.33 -15.50 -2.46
C LEU A 269 -2.41 -16.59 -2.30
N GLY A 270 -2.96 -16.74 -1.09
CA GLY A 270 -3.95 -17.78 -0.78
C GLY A 270 -3.37 -19.16 -0.47
N HIS A 271 -2.07 -19.22 -0.24
CA HIS A 271 -1.35 -20.39 0.25
C HIS A 271 -0.78 -20.11 1.63
N LEU A 272 -0.73 -21.12 2.49
CA LEU A 272 0.09 -21.11 3.70
C LEU A 272 1.46 -21.66 3.34
N VAL A 273 2.47 -20.80 3.43
CA VAL A 273 3.86 -21.12 3.14
C VAL A 273 4.54 -21.43 4.47
N THR A 274 5.18 -22.60 4.58
CA THR A 274 5.93 -23.02 5.77
C THR A 274 7.27 -23.63 5.36
N ALA A 275 8.14 -23.88 6.33
CA ALA A 275 9.43 -24.56 6.11
C ALA A 275 9.27 -25.98 5.51
N GLU A 276 8.12 -26.63 5.74
CA GLU A 276 7.79 -27.96 5.22
C GLU A 276 7.18 -27.91 3.80
N GLY A 277 6.92 -26.72 3.26
CA GLY A 277 6.39 -26.51 1.92
C GLY A 277 5.15 -25.62 1.88
N ILE A 278 4.41 -25.73 0.78
CA ILE A 278 3.27 -24.86 0.49
C ILE A 278 1.98 -25.65 0.63
N ARG A 279 1.07 -25.15 1.46
CA ARG A 279 -0.28 -25.71 1.67
C ARG A 279 -1.31 -24.70 1.18
N THR A 280 -2.49 -25.17 0.77
CA THR A 280 -3.61 -24.26 0.48
C THR A 280 -4.08 -23.62 1.78
N ASP A 281 -4.43 -22.34 1.76
CA ASP A 281 -4.96 -21.64 2.92
C ASP A 281 -6.22 -22.35 3.46
N PRO A 282 -6.23 -22.83 4.71
CA PRO A 282 -7.36 -23.57 5.28
C PRO A 282 -8.69 -22.80 5.20
N GLU A 283 -8.66 -21.47 5.29
CA GLU A 283 -9.87 -20.64 5.22
C GLU A 283 -10.53 -20.69 3.83
N LYS A 284 -9.72 -20.75 2.75
CA LYS A 284 -10.24 -20.90 1.38
C LYS A 284 -10.82 -22.29 1.15
N VAL A 285 -10.17 -23.32 1.72
CA VAL A 285 -10.66 -24.70 1.65
C VAL A 285 -11.99 -24.82 2.37
N GLU A 286 -12.09 -24.24 3.56
CA GLU A 286 -13.31 -24.26 4.38
C GLU A 286 -14.46 -23.52 3.69
N ALA A 287 -14.20 -22.40 3.02
CA ALA A 287 -15.21 -21.67 2.25
C ALA A 287 -15.79 -22.50 1.08
N ILE A 288 -14.97 -23.32 0.42
CA ILE A 288 -15.41 -24.24 -0.64
C ILE A 288 -16.17 -25.43 -0.04
N GLN A 289 -15.67 -26.02 1.05
CA GLN A 289 -16.32 -27.15 1.72
C GLN A 289 -17.71 -26.78 2.27
N LYS A 290 -17.87 -25.53 2.74
CA LYS A 290 -19.15 -25.00 3.22
C LYS A 290 -20.03 -24.43 2.11
N PHE A 291 -19.59 -24.48 0.86
CA PHE A 291 -20.36 -23.93 -0.25
C PHE A 291 -21.63 -24.77 -0.48
N PRO A 292 -22.83 -24.16 -0.41
CA PRO A 292 -24.06 -24.92 -0.58
C PRO A 292 -24.14 -25.48 -2.00
N THR A 293 -24.64 -26.71 -2.14
CA THR A 293 -24.86 -27.32 -3.44
C THR A 293 -25.76 -26.40 -4.29
N PRO A 294 -25.35 -26.02 -5.51
CA PRO A 294 -26.13 -25.13 -6.37
C PRO A 294 -27.54 -25.72 -6.55
N LYS A 295 -28.55 -24.90 -6.29
CA LYS A 295 -29.95 -25.21 -6.61
C LYS A 295 -30.34 -24.31 -7.78
N ASN A 296 -30.79 -24.94 -8.87
CA ASN A 296 -31.30 -24.25 -10.06
C ASN A 296 -32.52 -23.39 -9.74
#